data_AF-A0A538F1D1-F1
#
_entry.id   AF-A0A538F1D1-F1
#
_cell.length_a   1.000
_cell.length_b   1.000
_cell.length_c   1.000
_cell.angle_alpha   90.00
_cell.angle_beta   90.00
_cell.angle_gamma   90.00
#
_symmetry.space_group_name_H-M   'P 1'
#
loop_
_entity.id
_entity.type
_entity.pdbx_description
1 polymer ?
#
loop_
_entity_poly.entity_id
_entity_poly.type
_entity_poly.pdbx_seq_one_letter_code
_entity_poly.pdbx_strand_id
1 'polypeptide(L)' 'NELRQHFPELVFDSVIPRNVRISEAPSFGVPVTRHDPRCSGSVAYLRLAKEVAARG' A
#
# COMPACT_ATOMS: atom_id res chain seq x y z
N ASN A 1 -9.35 -14.98 -4.90
CA ASN A 1 -9.58 -13.90 -5.88
C ASN A 1 -11.07 -13.52 -5.95
N GLU A 2 -11.80 -13.63 -4.83
CA GLU A 2 -13.27 -13.53 -4.79
C GLU A 2 -13.76 -12.08 -4.68
N LEU A 3 -13.01 -11.24 -3.94
CA LEU A 3 -13.30 -9.81 -3.79
C LEU A 3 -13.25 -9.05 -5.11
N ARG A 4 -12.27 -9.34 -5.97
CA ARG A 4 -12.18 -8.71 -7.30
C ARG A 4 -13.31 -9.12 -8.24
N GLN A 5 -13.84 -10.33 -8.07
CA GLN A 5 -14.97 -10.82 -8.87
C GLN A 5 -16.28 -10.19 -8.42
N HIS A 6 -16.49 -10.04 -7.11
CA HIS A 6 -17.71 -9.45 -6.55
C HIS A 6 -17.71 -7.92 -6.57
N PHE A 7 -16.54 -7.28 -6.48
CA PHE A 7 -16.40 -5.83 -6.36
C PHE A 7 -15.30 -5.28 -7.30
N PRO A 8 -15.43 -5.47 -8.62
CA PRO A 8 -14.37 -5.14 -9.57
C PRO A 8 -13.95 -3.66 -9.54
N GLU A 9 -14.90 -2.75 -9.32
CA GLU A 9 -14.63 -1.30 -9.32
C GLU A 9 -14.16 -0.77 -7.96
N LEU A 10 -14.47 -1.47 -6.87
CA LEU A 10 -14.12 -1.05 -5.50
C LEU A 10 -12.74 -1.55 -5.07
N VAL A 11 -12.22 -2.58 -5.73
CA VAL A 11 -10.91 -3.16 -5.39
C VAL A 11 -9.81 -2.47 -6.20
N PHE A 12 -8.77 -2.01 -5.50
CA PHE A 12 -7.56 -1.47 -6.13
C PHE A 12 -6.69 -2.59 -6.70
N ASP A 13 -5.90 -2.29 -7.74
CA ASP A 13 -4.94 -3.23 -8.32
C ASP A 13 -3.71 -3.40 -7.44
N SER A 14 -3.32 -2.32 -6.77
CA SER A 14 -2.24 -2.31 -5.80
C SER A 14 -2.55 -3.16 -4.57
N VAL A 15 -1.74 -4.20 -4.34
CA VAL A 15 -1.79 -5.05 -3.14
C VAL A 15 -0.69 -4.62 -2.17
N ILE A 16 -1.06 -4.34 -0.93
CA ILE A 16 -0.09 -4.07 0.15
C ILE A 16 0.37 -5.39 0.76
N PRO A 17 1.65 -5.79 0.61
CA PRO A 17 2.15 -7.05 1.15
C PRO A 17 2.35 -6.95 2.67
N ARG A 18 2.30 -8.10 3.36
CA ARG A 18 2.78 -8.18 4.75
C ARG A 18 4.27 -7.86 4.77
N ASN A 19 4.67 -6.83 5.51
CA ASN A 19 6.06 -6.36 5.55
C ASN A 19 6.39 -5.84 6.94
N VAL A 20 7.51 -6.30 7.52
CA VAL A 20 7.95 -5.92 8.87
C VAL A 20 8.20 -4.42 9.02
N ARG A 21 8.70 -3.75 7.98
CA ARG A 21 8.97 -2.30 7.97
C ARG A 21 7.69 -1.47 8.09
N ILE A 22 6.56 -1.96 7.56
CA ILE A 22 5.25 -1.31 7.76
C ILE A 22 4.87 -1.36 9.23
N SER A 23 5.11 -2.48 9.92
CA SER A 23 4.81 -2.64 11.33
C SER A 23 5.78 -1.89 12.26
N GLU A 24 7.04 -1.74 11.86
CA GLU A 24 8.06 -1.00 12.63
C GLU A 24 7.85 0.52 12.54
N ALA A 25 7.47 1.06 11.38
CA ALA A 25 7.38 2.50 11.14
C ALA A 25 6.55 3.28 12.19
N PRO A 26 5.37 2.80 12.66
CA PRO A 26 4.64 3.43 13.78
C PRO A 26 5.44 3.58 15.06
N SER A 27 6.29 2.61 15.43
CA SER A 27 7.13 2.68 16.63
C SER A 27 8.18 3.79 16.54
N PHE A 28 8.58 4.17 15.33
CA PHE A 28 9.48 5.30 15.07
C PHE A 28 8.73 6.62 14.83
N GLY A 29 7.40 6.64 14.90
CA GLY A 29 6.59 7.83 14.71
C GLY A 29 6.66 8.43 13.30
N VAL A 30 7.04 7.63 12.30
CA VAL A 30 7.19 8.09 10.91
C VAL A 30 6.43 7.19 9.93
N PRO A 31 5.95 7.70 8.79
CA PRO A 31 5.37 6.87 7.75
C PRO A 31 6.37 5.84 7.21
N VAL A 32 5.88 4.68 6.75
CA VAL A 32 6.74 3.64 6.17
C VAL A 32 7.56 4.15 4.98
N THR A 33 7.00 5.07 4.19
CA THR A 33 7.65 5.73 3.05
C THR A 33 8.85 6.59 3.46
N ARG A 34 8.92 7.03 4.73
CA ARG A 34 10.08 7.72 5.31
C ARG A 34 10.98 6.76 6.08
N HIS A 35 10.41 5.80 6.81
CA HIS A 35 11.15 4.80 7.59
C HIS A 35 12.07 3.94 6.70
N ASP A 36 11.50 3.35 5.64
CA ASP A 36 12.26 2.61 4.63
C ASP A 36 11.58 2.81 3.26
N PRO A 37 12.03 3.82 2.48
CA PRO A 37 11.44 4.13 1.18
C PRO A 37 11.55 3.00 0.14
N ARG A 38 12.51 2.08 0.32
CA ARG A 38 12.84 1.04 -0.65
C ARG A 38 12.18 -0.31 -0.33
N CYS A 39 11.57 -0.45 0.85
CA CYS A 39 10.88 -1.70 1.20
C CYS A 39 9.65 -1.94 0.31
N SER A 40 9.25 -3.22 0.17
CA SER A 40 8.11 -3.59 -0.68
C SER A 40 6.79 -2.94 -0.23
N GLY A 41 6.63 -2.66 1.07
CA GLY A 41 5.48 -1.93 1.60
C GLY A 41 5.40 -0.48 1.11
N SER A 42 6.51 0.25 1.18
CA SER A 42 6.59 1.64 0.70
C SER A 42 6.33 1.74 -0.79
N VAL A 43 6.91 0.83 -1.58
CA VAL A 43 6.68 0.78 -3.04
C VAL A 43 5.21 0.46 -3.35
N ALA A 44 4.58 -0.44 -2.60
CA ALA A 44 3.17 -0.76 -2.77
C ALA A 44 2.25 0.42 -2.43
N TYR A 45 2.52 1.15 -1.35
CA TYR A 45 1.77 2.37 -0.99
C TYR A 45 1.95 3.48 -2.03
N LEU A 46 3.13 3.63 -2.62
CA LEU A 46 3.35 4.59 -3.72
C LEU A 46 2.53 4.24 -4.97
N ARG A 47 2.38 2.95 -5.29
CA ARG A 47 1.52 2.51 -6.41
C ARG A 47 0.04 2.74 -6.09
N LEU A 48 -0.39 2.40 -4.87
CA LEU A 48 -1.75 2.65 -4.41
C LEU A 48 -2.08 4.15 -4.45
N ALA A 49 -1.17 5.02 -4.02
CA ALA A 49 -1.36 6.46 -4.07
C ALA A 49 -1.57 6.97 -5.50
N LYS A 50 -0.84 6.41 -6.49
CA LYS A 50 -1.06 6.73 -7.91
C LYS A 50 -2.42 6.26 -8.41
N GLU A 51 -2.86 5.07 -8.01
CA GLU A 51 -4.20 4.56 -8.37
C GLU A 51 -5.31 5.42 -7.77
N VAL A 52 -5.18 5.81 -6.49
CA VAL A 52 -6.14 6.72 -5.83
C VAL A 52 -6.20 8.06 -6.56
N ALA A 53 -5.05 8.65 -6.90
CA ALA A 53 -4.99 9.92 -7.62
C ALA A 53 -5.52 9.84 -9.06
N ALA A 54 -5.54 8.65 -9.67
CA ALA A 54 -6.10 8.43 -11.00
C ALA A 54 -7.61 8.12 -10.98
N ARG A 55 -8.14 7.62 -9.85
CA ARG A 55 -9.57 7.30 -9.67
C ARG A 55 -10.37 8.45 -9.04
N GLY A 56 -9.72 9.35 -8.29
CA GLY A 56 -10.31 10.55 -7.71
C GLY A 56 -10.32 11.72 -8.68
#